data_AF-A0A0M8PH43-F1
#
_entry.id   AF-A0A0M8PH43-F1
#
_cell.length_a   1.000
_cell.length_b   1.000
_cell.length_c   1.000
_cell.angle_alpha   90.00
_cell.angle_beta   90.00
_cell.angle_gamma   90.00
#
_symmetry.space_group_name_H-M   'P 1'
#
loop_
_entity.id
_entity.type
_entity.pdbx_description
1 polymer ?
#
loop_
_entity_poly.entity_id
_entity_poly.type
_entity_poly.pdbx_seq_one_letter_code
_entity_poly.pdbx_strand_id
1 'polypeptide(L)'
;MSQREDGKEVLQEINFRPSGKTPPPGYIENPDAPGQWVKPEYLDWLRETLTGAVQNQTEAAKLDPDVKVLADELAVVHLPEHTIADRKVAEPTRVEIHQSTRLAAYLHRRGWRHHPEHEQVRWVPTPNGPSGDLGLHIERNPDGTWPTPDPEDFFDPEKIVTSQSRDGSWIASHPAGLYAQAPSKARAHAQLLQQLLTKTEEAKASE
;
A
#
# COMPACT_ATOMS: atom_id res chain seq x y z
N MET A 1 -8.32 -57.11 -19.18
CA MET A 1 -9.61 -56.68 -19.73
C MET A 1 -10.69 -57.28 -18.85
N SER A 2 -11.46 -56.46 -18.13
CA SER A 2 -12.48 -56.93 -17.19
C SER A 2 -13.85 -56.67 -17.81
N GLN A 3 -14.63 -57.73 -18.07
CA GLN A 3 -16.01 -57.60 -18.57
C GLN A 3 -16.96 -57.45 -17.37
N ARG A 4 -17.93 -56.52 -17.48
CA ARG A 4 -19.10 -56.50 -16.58
C ARG A 4 -20.16 -57.48 -17.09
N GLU A 5 -21.00 -57.97 -16.18
CA GLU A 5 -22.04 -58.98 -16.41
C GLU A 5 -23.13 -58.57 -17.42
N ASP A 6 -23.15 -57.31 -17.89
CA ASP A 6 -24.11 -56.76 -18.84
C ASP A 6 -23.60 -56.70 -20.30
N GLY A 7 -22.44 -57.28 -20.60
CA GLY A 7 -21.95 -57.50 -21.97
C GLY A 7 -21.50 -56.23 -22.71
N LYS A 8 -21.33 -55.11 -22.00
CA LYS A 8 -20.82 -53.86 -22.59
C LYS A 8 -19.31 -53.71 -22.37
N GLU A 9 -18.62 -53.25 -23.42
CA GLU A 9 -17.17 -53.04 -23.41
C GLU A 9 -16.81 -51.72 -22.72
N VAL A 10 -15.97 -51.78 -21.67
CA VAL A 10 -15.46 -50.60 -20.96
C VAL A 10 -14.25 -50.06 -21.73
N LEU A 11 -14.44 -48.98 -22.48
CA LEU A 11 -13.38 -48.35 -23.28
C LEU A 11 -12.35 -47.60 -22.40
N GLN A 12 -12.76 -47.08 -21.24
CA GLN A 12 -11.88 -46.40 -20.31
C GLN A 12 -12.48 -46.34 -18.91
N GLU A 13 -11.72 -46.75 -17.90
CA GLU A 13 -12.12 -46.68 -16.49
C GLU A 13 -11.44 -45.47 -15.84
N ILE A 14 -12.18 -44.39 -15.58
CA ILE A 14 -11.67 -43.20 -14.91
C ILE A 14 -11.92 -43.35 -13.41
N ASN A 15 -10.89 -43.73 -12.67
CA ASN A 15 -10.94 -43.76 -11.21
C ASN A 15 -10.77 -42.35 -10.64
N PHE A 16 -11.89 -41.72 -10.26
CA PHE A 16 -11.83 -40.50 -9.46
C PHE A 16 -11.32 -40.85 -8.06
N ARG A 17 -10.17 -40.28 -7.67
CA ARG A 17 -9.63 -40.48 -6.32
C ARG A 17 -10.56 -39.83 -5.28
N PRO A 18 -10.76 -40.46 -4.10
CA PRO A 18 -11.56 -39.88 -3.04
C PRO A 18 -10.89 -38.60 -2.51
N SER A 19 -11.74 -37.65 -2.15
CA SER A 19 -11.42 -36.30 -1.71
C SER A 19 -10.28 -36.20 -0.69
N GLY A 20 -9.34 -35.28 -0.95
CA GLY A 20 -8.89 -34.32 0.07
C GLY A 20 -7.63 -34.64 0.89
N LYS A 21 -6.86 -35.70 0.61
CA LYS A 21 -5.66 -35.99 1.46
C LYS A 21 -4.36 -36.33 0.72
N THR A 22 -4.38 -36.49 -0.59
CA THR A 22 -3.15 -36.86 -1.32
C THR A 22 -2.93 -35.93 -2.51
N PRO A 23 -1.81 -35.17 -2.53
CA PRO A 23 -1.51 -34.30 -3.65
C PRO A 23 -1.37 -35.10 -4.95
N PRO A 24 -1.81 -34.55 -6.09
CA PRO A 24 -1.32 -35.00 -7.39
C PRO A 24 0.23 -34.94 -7.44
N PRO A 25 0.91 -35.85 -8.16
CA PRO A 25 2.37 -35.84 -8.23
C PRO A 25 2.91 -34.48 -8.70
N GLY A 26 3.81 -33.88 -7.91
CA GLY A 26 4.40 -32.56 -8.20
C GLY A 26 3.57 -31.35 -7.75
N TYR A 27 2.48 -31.54 -7.01
CA TYR A 27 1.67 -30.46 -6.44
C TYR A 27 1.89 -30.37 -4.93
N ILE A 28 1.86 -29.15 -4.40
CA ILE A 28 1.94 -28.82 -2.97
C ILE A 28 0.62 -28.19 -2.51
N GLU A 29 0.34 -28.28 -1.21
CA GLU A 29 -0.86 -27.65 -0.64
C GLU A 29 -0.70 -26.12 -0.64
N ASN A 30 -1.74 -25.42 -1.05
CA ASN A 30 -1.76 -23.96 -1.01
C ASN A 30 -1.80 -23.49 0.45
N PRO A 31 -0.77 -22.76 0.95
CA PRO A 31 -0.74 -22.28 2.33
C PRO A 31 -1.88 -21.33 2.68
N ASP A 32 -2.46 -20.65 1.69
CA ASP A 32 -3.53 -19.66 1.88
C ASP A 32 -4.93 -20.27 1.71
N ALA A 33 -5.02 -21.51 1.22
CA ALA A 33 -6.28 -22.22 0.99
C ALA A 33 -6.14 -23.73 1.26
N PRO A 34 -6.36 -24.18 2.50
CA PRO A 34 -6.24 -25.59 2.89
C PRO A 34 -7.12 -26.49 2.02
N GLY A 35 -6.56 -27.58 1.53
CA GLY A 35 -7.24 -28.52 0.62
C GLY A 35 -7.16 -28.17 -0.87
N GLN A 36 -6.56 -27.04 -1.25
CA GLN A 36 -6.20 -26.76 -2.65
C GLN A 36 -4.78 -27.22 -2.95
N TRP A 37 -4.62 -27.95 -4.06
CA TRP A 37 -3.31 -28.43 -4.52
C TRP A 37 -2.87 -27.60 -5.72
N VAL A 38 -1.70 -27.00 -5.62
CA VAL A 38 -1.12 -26.13 -6.64
C VAL A 38 0.28 -26.59 -7.00
N LYS A 39 0.69 -26.30 -8.22
CA LYS A 39 2.08 -26.52 -8.63
C LYS A 39 3.01 -25.51 -7.95
N PRO A 40 4.21 -25.89 -7.51
CA PRO A 40 5.20 -24.95 -7.00
C PRO A 40 5.45 -23.77 -7.95
N GLU A 41 5.54 -24.04 -9.26
CA GLU A 41 5.78 -23.00 -10.28
C GLU A 41 4.63 -21.98 -10.35
N TYR A 42 3.41 -22.38 -9.98
CA TYR A 42 2.26 -21.47 -9.94
C TYR A 42 2.30 -20.57 -8.70
N LEU A 43 2.74 -21.07 -7.56
CA LEU A 43 2.95 -20.24 -6.37
C LEU A 43 4.14 -19.30 -6.55
N ASP A 44 5.20 -19.75 -7.23
CA ASP A 44 6.34 -18.90 -7.55
C ASP A 44 5.94 -17.83 -8.57
N TRP A 45 5.18 -18.17 -9.61
CA TRP A 45 4.60 -17.19 -10.54
C TRP A 45 3.64 -16.21 -9.84
N LEU A 46 2.79 -16.67 -8.91
CA LEU A 46 1.91 -15.79 -8.14
C LEU A 46 2.72 -14.87 -7.23
N ARG A 47 3.74 -15.39 -6.54
CA ARG A 47 4.66 -14.59 -5.73
C ARG A 47 5.38 -13.57 -6.59
N GLU A 48 5.92 -13.95 -7.73
CA GLU A 48 6.58 -13.04 -8.68
C GLU A 48 5.61 -11.98 -9.22
N THR A 49 4.37 -12.34 -9.52
CA THR A 49 3.34 -11.44 -10.05
C THR A 49 2.80 -10.48 -8.99
N LEU A 50 2.64 -10.94 -7.75
CA LEU A 50 2.09 -10.18 -6.62
C LEU A 50 3.15 -9.31 -5.94
N THR A 51 4.38 -9.79 -5.81
CA THR A 51 5.46 -9.06 -5.14
C THR A 51 6.29 -8.22 -6.08
N GLY A 52 6.30 -8.53 -7.39
CA GLY A 52 7.19 -7.86 -8.36
C GLY A 52 8.68 -8.01 -8.04
N ALA A 53 9.06 -8.91 -7.13
CA ALA A 53 10.22 -8.67 -6.26
C ALA A 53 11.54 -9.38 -6.61
N VAL A 54 11.70 -10.13 -7.70
CA VAL A 54 12.98 -10.89 -7.88
C VAL A 54 13.73 -10.63 -9.18
N GLN A 55 13.09 -10.16 -10.26
CA GLN A 55 13.85 -9.80 -11.48
C GLN A 55 14.31 -8.33 -11.54
N ASN A 56 13.85 -7.47 -10.63
CA ASN A 56 13.87 -6.02 -10.87
C ASN A 56 15.13 -5.27 -10.44
N GLN A 57 15.98 -5.73 -9.52
CA GLN A 57 17.08 -4.86 -9.05
C GLN A 57 18.21 -4.69 -10.08
N THR A 58 18.57 -5.74 -10.82
CA THR A 58 19.63 -5.68 -11.85
C THR A 58 19.13 -5.09 -13.18
N GLU A 59 17.83 -5.21 -13.47
CA GLU A 59 17.21 -4.57 -14.63
C GLU A 59 16.82 -3.11 -14.36
N ALA A 60 16.47 -2.75 -13.12
CA ALA A 60 16.21 -1.35 -12.74
C ALA A 60 17.44 -0.44 -12.91
N ALA A 61 18.65 -0.98 -12.72
CA ALA A 61 19.90 -0.27 -13.01
C ALA A 61 20.13 -0.01 -14.51
N LYS A 62 19.39 -0.69 -15.41
CA LYS A 62 19.43 -0.51 -16.86
C LYS A 62 18.25 0.28 -17.41
N LEU A 63 17.31 0.70 -16.56
CA LEU A 63 16.18 1.51 -16.99
C LEU A 63 16.63 2.93 -17.33
N ASP A 64 15.90 3.51 -18.29
CA ASP A 64 15.99 4.94 -18.58
C ASP A 64 15.74 5.74 -17.27
N PRO A 65 16.57 6.75 -16.95
CA PRO A 65 16.36 7.61 -15.78
C PRO A 65 14.94 8.17 -15.67
N ASP A 66 14.33 8.57 -16.80
CA ASP A 66 12.98 9.14 -16.81
C ASP A 66 11.92 8.08 -16.45
N VAL A 67 12.13 6.84 -16.86
CA VAL A 67 11.27 5.71 -16.49
C VAL A 67 11.40 5.39 -15.02
N LYS A 68 12.60 5.50 -14.47
CA LYS A 68 12.86 5.25 -13.04
C LYS A 68 12.15 6.29 -12.16
N VAL A 69 12.29 7.58 -12.46
CA VAL A 69 11.61 8.65 -11.71
C VAL A 69 10.10 8.44 -11.72
N LEU A 70 9.52 8.20 -12.90
CA LEU A 70 8.08 7.92 -13.01
C LEU A 70 7.66 6.63 -12.30
N ALA A 71 8.50 5.59 -12.28
CA ALA A 71 8.23 4.36 -11.56
C ALA A 71 8.21 4.55 -10.05
N ASP A 72 9.11 5.38 -9.53
CA ASP A 72 9.20 5.72 -8.11
C ASP A 72 7.97 6.54 -7.69
N GLU A 73 7.54 7.52 -8.49
CA GLU A 73 6.30 8.29 -8.25
C GLU A 73 5.04 7.42 -8.30
N LEU A 74 4.99 6.46 -9.22
CA LEU A 74 3.83 5.57 -9.36
C LEU A 74 3.83 4.44 -8.31
N ALA A 75 4.96 4.14 -7.68
CA ALA A 75 5.06 3.04 -6.71
C ALA A 75 4.09 3.25 -5.53
N VAL A 76 4.05 4.48 -5.01
CA VAL A 76 3.12 4.91 -3.95
C VAL A 76 2.56 6.28 -4.31
N VAL A 77 1.30 6.31 -4.72
CA VAL A 77 0.59 7.55 -5.06
C VAL A 77 -0.21 8.02 -3.85
N HIS A 78 0.12 9.21 -3.33
CA HIS A 78 -0.61 9.86 -2.25
C HIS A 78 -1.71 10.76 -2.82
N LEU A 79 -2.95 10.43 -2.52
CA LEU A 79 -4.13 11.17 -2.99
C LEU A 79 -4.66 12.05 -1.85
N PRO A 80 -4.86 13.36 -2.08
CA PRO A 80 -5.42 14.25 -1.08
C PRO A 80 -6.91 13.95 -0.86
N GLU A 81 -7.51 14.65 0.10
CA GLU A 81 -8.96 14.67 0.25
C GLU A 81 -9.62 15.07 -1.07
N HIS A 82 -10.66 14.34 -1.47
CA HIS A 82 -11.43 14.68 -2.66
C HIS A 82 -12.75 15.34 -2.26
N THR A 83 -12.89 16.62 -2.63
CA THR A 83 -14.11 17.39 -2.46
C THR A 83 -14.78 17.64 -3.81
N ILE A 84 -16.11 17.61 -3.83
CA ILE A 84 -16.91 18.05 -4.98
C ILE A 84 -17.79 19.19 -4.46
N ALA A 85 -17.56 20.40 -5.00
CA ALA A 85 -18.01 21.64 -4.38
C ALA A 85 -17.53 21.69 -2.91
N ASP A 86 -18.46 21.77 -1.95
CA ASP A 86 -18.13 21.86 -0.52
C ASP A 86 -18.35 20.52 0.23
N ARG A 87 -18.62 19.44 -0.51
CA ARG A 87 -18.84 18.13 0.10
C ARG A 87 -17.61 17.25 -0.07
N LYS A 88 -17.12 16.76 1.06
CA LYS A 88 -16.13 15.69 1.12
C LYS A 88 -16.70 14.39 0.53
N VAL A 89 -16.00 13.85 -0.47
CA VAL A 89 -16.38 12.62 -1.20
C VAL A 89 -15.43 11.47 -0.92
N ALA A 90 -14.14 11.74 -0.73
CA ALA A 90 -13.17 10.73 -0.33
C ALA A 90 -12.17 11.28 0.70
N GLU A 91 -11.81 10.44 1.65
CA GLU A 91 -10.70 10.67 2.58
C GLU A 91 -9.36 10.66 1.82
N PRO A 92 -8.33 11.38 2.32
CA PRO A 92 -6.97 11.18 1.87
C PRO A 92 -6.57 9.70 1.92
N THR A 93 -5.86 9.23 0.91
CA THR A 93 -5.49 7.81 0.83
C THR A 93 -4.17 7.61 0.09
N ARG A 94 -3.63 6.40 0.19
CA ARG A 94 -2.44 5.97 -0.56
C ARG A 94 -2.79 4.79 -1.44
N VAL A 95 -2.25 4.78 -2.65
CA VAL A 95 -2.43 3.68 -3.60
C VAL A 95 -1.06 3.14 -3.97
N GLU A 96 -0.84 1.86 -3.68
CA GLU A 96 0.38 1.15 -4.03
C GLU A 96 0.20 0.46 -5.39
N ILE A 97 1.09 0.74 -6.35
CA ILE A 97 1.05 0.13 -7.69
C ILE A 97 2.21 -0.85 -7.82
N HIS A 98 1.95 -2.14 -7.53
CA HIS A 98 2.98 -3.18 -7.51
C HIS A 98 3.72 -3.38 -8.86
N GLN A 99 3.15 -2.93 -9.98
CA GLN A 99 3.78 -2.95 -11.31
C GLN A 99 4.16 -1.55 -11.83
N SER A 100 4.49 -0.62 -10.93
CA SER A 100 4.81 0.77 -11.26
C SER A 100 5.89 0.90 -12.34
N THR A 101 6.95 0.09 -12.29
CA THR A 101 8.03 0.08 -13.29
C THR A 101 7.52 -0.24 -14.70
N ARG A 102 6.65 -1.25 -14.84
CA ARG A 102 6.07 -1.64 -16.12
C ARG A 102 5.12 -0.56 -16.64
N LEU A 103 4.33 0.03 -15.74
CA LEU A 103 3.41 1.11 -16.07
C LEU A 103 4.17 2.37 -16.52
N ALA A 104 5.22 2.76 -15.79
CA ALA A 104 6.09 3.88 -16.12
C ALA A 104 6.74 3.70 -17.50
N ALA A 105 7.31 2.53 -17.78
CA ALA A 105 7.89 2.23 -19.09
C ALA A 105 6.85 2.33 -20.22
N TYR A 106 5.62 1.88 -19.98
CA TYR A 106 4.52 2.01 -20.94
C TYR A 106 4.10 3.47 -21.16
N LEU A 107 3.91 4.26 -20.10
CA LEU A 107 3.55 5.68 -20.18
C LEU A 107 4.65 6.49 -20.89
N HIS A 108 5.91 6.24 -20.55
CA HIS A 108 7.05 6.87 -21.22
C HIS A 108 7.07 6.55 -22.72
N ARG A 109 6.81 5.30 -23.13
CA ARG A 109 6.68 4.92 -24.55
C ARG A 109 5.48 5.57 -25.24
N ARG A 110 4.41 5.87 -24.50
CA ARG A 110 3.26 6.66 -24.99
C ARG A 110 3.56 8.15 -25.14
N GLY A 111 4.74 8.61 -24.74
CA GLY A 111 5.16 10.00 -24.81
C GLY A 111 4.86 10.81 -23.55
N TRP A 112 4.43 10.19 -22.44
CA TRP A 112 4.32 10.90 -21.17
C TRP A 112 5.70 11.30 -20.66
N ARG A 113 5.83 12.54 -20.20
CA ARG A 113 7.04 13.12 -19.61
C ARG A 113 6.64 13.92 -18.38
N HIS A 114 7.51 13.91 -17.38
CA HIS A 114 7.36 14.72 -16.18
C HIS A 114 7.91 16.13 -16.47
N HIS A 115 7.12 17.14 -16.14
CA HIS A 115 7.43 18.56 -16.33
C HIS A 115 7.23 19.27 -14.98
N PRO A 116 8.25 19.32 -14.11
CA PRO A 116 8.14 19.89 -12.77
C PRO A 116 7.61 21.33 -12.75
N GLU A 117 7.86 22.09 -13.82
CA GLU A 117 7.39 23.46 -14.01
C GLU A 117 5.86 23.58 -14.11
N HIS A 118 5.17 22.49 -14.40
CA HIS A 118 3.71 22.40 -14.52
C HIS A 118 3.04 21.77 -13.30
N GLU A 119 3.81 21.35 -12.29
CA GLU A 119 3.26 20.89 -11.02
C GLU A 119 2.50 22.03 -10.32
N GLN A 120 1.27 21.74 -9.93
CA GLN A 120 0.43 22.65 -9.13
C GLN A 120 0.37 22.23 -7.67
N VAL A 121 0.56 20.93 -7.42
CA VAL A 121 0.48 20.30 -6.10
C VAL A 121 1.67 19.38 -5.93
N ARG A 122 2.23 19.36 -4.72
CA ARG A 122 3.31 18.45 -4.34
C ARG A 122 2.99 17.79 -3.01
N TRP A 123 3.27 16.50 -2.90
CA TRP A 123 3.21 15.79 -1.63
C TRP A 123 4.53 15.94 -0.88
N VAL A 124 4.46 16.19 0.43
CA VAL A 124 5.59 16.28 1.35
C VAL A 124 5.37 15.29 2.49
N PRO A 125 6.36 14.42 2.79
CA PRO A 125 6.25 13.49 3.90
C PRO A 125 6.27 14.23 5.25
N THR A 126 5.59 13.66 6.24
CA THR A 126 5.75 14.06 7.63
C THR A 126 7.21 13.89 8.05
N PRO A 127 7.83 14.91 8.69
CA PRO A 127 9.16 14.78 9.25
C PRO A 127 9.26 13.59 10.21
N ASN A 128 10.19 12.66 9.93
CA ASN A 128 10.35 11.41 10.69
C ASN A 128 9.07 10.55 10.79
N GLY A 129 8.18 10.67 9.81
CA GLY A 129 6.92 9.92 9.73
C GLY A 129 7.11 8.42 9.51
N PRO A 130 6.07 7.61 9.79
CA PRO A 130 6.10 6.17 9.57
C PRO A 130 6.14 5.81 8.07
N SER A 131 6.47 4.55 7.77
CA SER A 131 6.28 4.00 6.44
C SER A 131 4.78 4.01 6.08
N GLY A 132 4.46 4.68 4.96
CA GLY A 132 3.09 4.79 4.49
C GLY A 132 2.27 5.94 5.09
N ASP A 133 2.97 6.95 5.61
CA ASP A 133 2.45 8.26 5.98
C ASP A 133 1.64 8.93 4.84
N LEU A 134 0.61 9.68 5.22
CA LEU A 134 -0.20 10.45 4.27
C LEU A 134 0.38 11.83 3.99
N GLY A 135 1.29 12.33 4.85
CA GLY A 135 2.00 13.60 4.68
C GLY A 135 1.06 14.79 4.49
N LEU A 136 1.53 15.79 3.74
CA LEU A 136 0.76 16.97 3.34
C LEU A 136 0.89 17.21 1.84
N HIS A 137 -0.19 17.71 1.23
CA HIS A 137 -0.16 18.23 -0.13
C HIS A 137 -0.05 19.75 -0.06
N ILE A 138 1.04 20.30 -0.60
CA ILE A 138 1.26 21.74 -0.73
C ILE A 138 0.91 22.21 -2.14
N GLU A 139 0.36 23.42 -2.21
CA GLU A 139 0.07 24.09 -3.47
C GLU A 139 1.17 25.07 -3.84
N ARG A 140 1.39 25.23 -5.14
CA ARG A 140 2.39 26.16 -5.66
C ARG A 140 1.95 27.60 -5.42
N ASN A 141 2.84 28.44 -4.89
CA ASN A 141 2.58 29.85 -4.68
C ASN A 141 2.39 30.59 -6.01
N PRO A 142 1.69 31.75 -6.03
CA PRO A 142 1.49 32.56 -7.24
C PRO A 142 2.79 33.05 -7.89
N ASP A 143 3.87 33.19 -7.12
CA ASP A 143 5.20 33.55 -7.61
C ASP A 143 5.98 32.36 -8.19
N GLY A 144 5.40 31.16 -8.15
CA GLY A 144 5.99 29.92 -8.64
C GLY A 144 6.91 29.21 -7.63
N THR A 145 7.01 29.69 -6.40
CA THR A 145 7.74 28.99 -5.33
C THR A 145 6.89 27.90 -4.68
N TRP A 146 7.53 26.99 -3.97
CA TRP A 146 6.85 26.01 -3.12
C TRP A 146 6.92 26.48 -1.67
N PRO A 147 5.82 26.51 -0.92
CA PRO A 147 5.88 26.81 0.50
C PRO A 147 6.62 25.69 1.24
N THR A 148 7.32 26.06 2.31
CA THR A 148 7.82 25.10 3.29
C THR A 148 6.71 24.92 4.34
N PRO A 149 6.13 23.71 4.51
CA PRO A 149 5.11 23.50 5.54
C PRO A 149 5.69 23.72 6.94
N ASP A 150 4.93 24.31 7.86
CA ASP A 150 5.32 24.39 9.27
C ASP A 150 5.18 22.98 9.88
N PRO A 151 6.14 22.52 10.71
CA PRO A 151 5.93 21.33 11.53
C PRO A 151 4.58 21.26 12.25
N GLU A 152 3.99 22.40 12.63
CA GLU A 152 2.64 22.47 13.22
C GLU A 152 1.53 21.97 12.28
N ASP A 153 1.67 22.14 10.96
CA ASP A 153 0.67 21.67 9.98
C ASP A 153 0.60 20.13 9.93
N PHE A 154 1.76 19.48 10.15
CA PHE A 154 1.89 18.03 10.19
C PHE A 154 1.38 17.42 11.49
N PHE A 155 1.55 18.13 12.61
CA PHE A 155 1.23 17.63 13.96
C PHE A 155 0.03 18.35 14.59
N ASP A 156 -0.91 18.78 13.77
CA ASP A 156 -2.12 19.52 14.17
C ASP A 156 -2.98 18.72 15.18
N PRO A 157 -3.13 19.20 16.42
CA PRO A 157 -3.89 18.50 17.46
C PRO A 157 -5.39 18.38 17.13
N GLU A 158 -5.94 19.20 16.23
CA GLU A 158 -7.35 19.10 15.83
C GLU A 158 -7.63 17.82 15.01
N LYS A 159 -6.59 17.22 14.42
CA LYS A 159 -6.70 15.96 13.67
C LYS A 159 -6.70 14.71 14.57
N ILE A 160 -6.66 14.87 15.90
CA ILE A 160 -6.76 13.74 16.84
C ILE A 160 -8.16 13.13 16.78
N VAL A 161 -8.21 11.84 16.43
CA VAL A 161 -9.41 11.03 16.52
C VAL A 161 -9.33 10.14 17.76
N THR A 162 -10.42 10.04 18.52
CA THR A 162 -10.51 9.17 19.70
C THR A 162 -11.59 8.11 19.51
N SER A 163 -11.27 6.87 19.86
CA SER A 163 -12.18 5.74 19.79
C SER A 163 -12.03 4.85 21.02
N GLN A 164 -13.04 4.05 21.33
CA GLN A 164 -12.98 3.07 22.41
C GLN A 164 -12.66 1.70 21.82
N SER A 165 -11.69 1.01 22.43
CA SER A 165 -11.29 -0.34 22.08
C SER A 165 -12.24 -1.39 22.68
N ARG A 166 -12.15 -2.63 22.20
CA ARG A 166 -12.98 -3.76 22.66
C ARG A 166 -12.75 -4.14 24.13
N ASP A 167 -11.57 -3.84 24.66
CA ASP A 167 -11.18 -4.06 26.05
C ASP A 167 -11.65 -2.94 27.00
N GLY A 168 -12.39 -1.96 26.49
CA GLY A 168 -12.91 -0.82 27.24
C GLY A 168 -11.92 0.35 27.39
N SER A 169 -10.67 0.19 26.97
CA SER A 169 -9.69 1.28 26.93
C SER A 169 -9.99 2.28 25.81
N TRP A 170 -9.39 3.47 25.89
CA TRP A 170 -9.50 4.53 24.89
C TRP A 170 -8.22 4.64 24.08
N ILE A 171 -8.39 4.76 22.77
CA ILE A 171 -7.31 4.99 21.80
C ILE A 171 -7.48 6.39 21.24
N ALA A 172 -6.42 7.19 21.30
CA ALA A 172 -6.27 8.42 20.53
C ALA A 172 -5.30 8.14 19.38
N SER A 173 -5.62 8.58 18.16
CA SER A 173 -4.80 8.39 16.96
C SER A 173 -4.72 9.67 16.15
N HIS A 174 -3.57 9.90 15.52
CA HIS A 174 -3.31 11.03 14.63
C HIS A 174 -2.85 10.52 13.25
N PRO A 175 -3.22 11.18 12.12
CA PRO A 175 -2.85 10.77 10.77
C PRO A 175 -1.34 10.59 10.53
N ALA A 176 -0.50 11.36 11.24
CA ALA A 176 0.96 11.22 11.25
C ALA A 176 1.48 9.90 11.88
N GLY A 177 0.61 8.90 12.12
CA GLY A 177 0.97 7.59 12.65
C GLY A 177 1.24 7.53 14.15
N LEU A 178 0.90 8.59 14.89
CA LEU A 178 1.03 8.60 16.35
C LEU A 178 -0.26 8.09 16.99
N TYR A 179 -0.12 7.33 18.07
CA TYR A 179 -1.27 6.87 18.85
C TYR A 179 -0.92 6.71 20.33
N ALA A 180 -1.94 6.78 21.17
CA ALA A 180 -1.85 6.54 22.59
C ALA A 180 -3.07 5.75 23.06
N GLN A 181 -2.87 4.78 23.95
CA GLN A 181 -3.93 3.98 24.54
C GLN A 181 -3.92 4.16 26.06
N ALA A 182 -5.08 4.45 26.65
CA ALA A 182 -5.20 4.66 28.08
C ALA A 182 -6.57 4.23 28.64
N PRO A 183 -6.71 4.04 29.96
CA PRO A 183 -8.00 3.68 30.57
C PRO A 183 -9.11 4.73 30.42
N SER A 184 -8.80 5.98 30.09
CA SER A 184 -9.79 7.04 29.91
C SER A 184 -9.51 7.89 28.67
N LYS A 185 -10.58 8.41 28.06
CA LYS A 185 -10.51 9.27 26.86
C LYS A 185 -9.55 10.45 27.04
N ALA A 186 -9.70 11.18 28.15
CA ALA A 186 -8.88 12.35 28.45
C ALA A 186 -7.40 11.98 28.61
N ARG A 187 -7.08 10.81 29.19
CA ARG A 187 -5.69 10.38 29.37
C ARG A 187 -5.06 9.96 28.05
N ALA A 188 -5.78 9.25 27.19
CA ALA A 188 -5.30 8.90 25.85
C ALA A 188 -5.03 10.16 25.02
N HIS A 189 -5.96 11.12 25.05
CA HIS A 189 -5.80 12.40 24.37
C HIS A 189 -4.61 13.21 24.89
N ALA A 190 -4.46 13.35 26.21
CA ALA A 190 -3.34 14.09 26.80
C ALA A 190 -1.98 13.44 26.47
N GLN A 191 -1.90 12.11 26.48
CA GLN A 191 -0.69 11.39 26.10
C GLN A 191 -0.33 11.61 24.63
N LEU A 192 -1.30 11.61 23.71
CA LEU A 192 -1.06 11.88 22.30
C LEU A 192 -0.66 13.33 22.05
N LEU A 193 -1.31 14.30 22.71
CA LEU A 193 -0.92 15.72 22.65
C LEU A 193 0.54 15.93 23.05
N GLN A 194 0.99 15.26 24.12
CA GLN A 194 2.38 15.35 24.55
C GLN A 194 3.34 14.79 23.49
N GLN A 195 2.98 13.69 22.82
CA GLN A 195 3.77 13.13 21.73
C GLN A 195 3.85 14.10 20.54
N LEU A 196 2.72 14.72 20.16
CA LEU A 196 2.68 15.72 19.08
C LEU A 196 3.58 16.91 19.40
N LEU A 197 3.49 17.47 20.62
CA LEU A 197 4.33 18.58 21.04
C LEU A 197 5.83 18.23 20.90
N THR A 198 6.24 17.08 21.42
CA THR A 198 7.64 16.62 21.31
C THR A 198 8.05 16.45 19.84
N LYS A 199 7.19 15.93 18.98
CA LYS A 199 7.48 15.75 17.55
C LYS A 199 7.59 17.07 16.81
N THR A 200 6.74 18.04 17.12
CA THR A 200 6.81 19.40 16.57
C THR A 200 8.13 20.07 16.97
N GLU A 201 8.53 19.96 18.24
CA GLU A 201 9.80 20.51 18.73
C GLU A 201 11.02 19.83 18.08
N GLU A 202 11.01 18.50 17.94
CA GLU A 202 12.05 17.73 17.24
C GLU A 202 12.19 18.14 15.77
N ALA A 203 11.06 18.34 15.09
CA ALA A 203 11.04 18.76 13.69
C ALA A 203 11.59 20.19 13.53
N LYS A 204 11.16 21.13 14.38
CA LYS A 204 11.67 22.52 14.40
C LYS A 204 13.15 22.60 14.75
N ALA A 205 13.67 21.69 15.57
CA ALA A 205 15.09 21.65 15.94
C ALA A 205 15.99 21.01 14.87
N SER A 206 15.40 20.35 13.87
CA SER A 206 16.11 19.68 12.77
C SER A 206 16.18 20.52 11.49
N GLU A 207 15.52 21.68 11.46
CA GLU A 207 15.65 22.74 10.44
C GLU A 207 16.95 23.55 10.61
#